data_AF-A0A450SAD7-F1
#
_entry.id   AF-A0A450SAD7-F1
#
_cell.length_a   1.000
_cell.length_b   1.000
_cell.length_c   1.000
_cell.angle_alpha   90.00
_cell.angle_beta   90.00
_cell.angle_gamma   90.00
#
_symmetry.space_group_name_H-M   'P 1'
#
loop_
_entity.id
_entity.type
_entity.pdbx_description
1 polymer ?
#
loop_
_entity_poly.entity_id
_entity_poly.type
_entity_poly.pdbx_seq_one_letter_code
_entity_poly.pdbx_strand_id
1 'polypeptide(L)' 'MYRDEIIAEVWRNRDAYTEKHHHNLSEMVADLKARQKRPGCRLVDKREQKATGQPDASPFGR' A
#
# COMPACT_ATOMS: atom_id res chain seq x y z
N MET A 1 -11.20 5.84 -23.60
CA MET A 1 -9.91 5.45 -23.01
C MET A 1 -9.86 6.03 -21.60
N TYR A 2 -10.00 5.20 -20.57
CA TYR A 2 -10.22 5.61 -19.16
C TYR A 2 -8.97 5.36 -18.28
N ARG A 3 -7.80 5.13 -18.91
CA ARG A 3 -6.63 4.57 -18.22
C ARG A 3 -5.81 5.61 -17.47
N ASP A 4 -5.87 6.87 -17.90
CA ASP A 4 -5.00 7.91 -17.33
C ASP A 4 -5.67 8.73 -16.22
N GLU A 5 -7.01 8.83 -16.23
CA GLU A 5 -7.76 9.60 -15.22
C GLU A 5 -7.64 8.99 -13.83
N ILE A 6 -7.71 7.66 -13.72
CA ILE A 6 -7.53 6.95 -12.45
C ILE A 6 -6.10 7.14 -11.93
N ILE A 7 -5.10 7.09 -12.82
CA ILE A 7 -3.70 7.30 -12.43
C ILE A 7 -3.51 8.74 -11.96
N ALA A 8 -3.98 9.72 -12.72
CA ALA A 8 -3.89 11.14 -12.38
C ALA A 8 -4.59 11.46 -11.05
N GLU A 9 -5.75 10.86 -10.79
CA GLU A 9 -6.47 11.03 -9.53
C GLU A 9 -5.69 10.44 -8.35
N VAL A 10 -5.05 9.28 -8.52
CA VAL A 10 -4.19 8.68 -7.50
C VAL A 10 -2.97 9.56 -7.20
N TRP A 11 -2.33 10.14 -8.22
CA TRP A 11 -1.21 11.07 -8.02
C TRP A 11 -1.66 12.33 -7.28
N ARG A 12 -2.79 12.92 -7.66
CA ARG A 12 -3.37 14.08 -6.96
C ARG A 12 -3.71 13.76 -5.51
N ASN A 13 -4.28 12.58 -5.25
CA ASN A 13 -4.60 12.15 -3.89
C ASN A 13 -3.33 12.00 -3.05
N ARG A 14 -2.28 11.39 -3.62
CA ARG A 14 -0.98 11.24 -2.96
C ARG A 14 -0.34 12.59 -2.64
N ASP A 15 -0.34 13.51 -3.59
CA ASP A 15 0.31 14.81 -3.41
C ASP A 15 -0.46 15.64 -2.37
N ALA A 16 -1.80 15.68 -2.44
CA ALA A 16 -2.65 16.32 -1.42
C ALA A 16 -2.48 15.67 -0.02
N TYR A 17 -2.32 14.35 0.05
CA TYR A 17 -2.05 13.66 1.31
C TYR A 17 -0.67 14.03 1.86
N THR A 18 0.32 14.17 0.99
CA THR A 18 1.68 14.57 1.35
C THR A 18 1.72 16.02 1.85
N GLU A 19 1.02 16.94 1.17
CA GLU A 19 0.87 18.34 1.57
C GLU A 19 0.17 18.47 2.93
N LYS A 20 -0.90 17.69 3.15
CA LYS A 20 -1.63 17.66 4.42
C LYS A 20 -0.74 17.27 5.61
N HIS A 21 0.26 16.42 5.37
CA HIS A 21 1.21 15.97 6.37
C HIS A 21 2.55 16.71 6.29
N HIS A 22 2.61 17.88 5.64
CA HIS A 22 3.80 18.73 5.54
C HIS A 22 5.04 18.00 5.02
N HIS A 23 4.87 17.02 4.13
CA HIS A 23 5.95 16.14 3.66
C HIS A 23 6.66 15.36 4.77
N ASN A 24 6.09 15.28 5.98
CA ASN A 24 6.64 14.55 7.11
C ASN A 24 6.24 13.07 7.03
N LEU A 25 7.20 12.24 6.66
CA LEU A 25 7.00 10.80 6.48
C LEU A 25 6.53 10.11 7.76
N SER A 26 7.03 10.54 8.92
CA SER A 26 6.68 9.94 10.20
C SER A 26 5.21 10.17 10.55
N GLU A 27 4.69 11.36 10.27
CA GLU A 27 3.28 11.70 10.49
C GLU A 27 2.35 10.95 9.54
N MET A 28 2.72 10.84 8.27
CA MET A 28 1.98 10.03 7.29
C MET A 28 1.90 8.57 7.72
N VAL A 29 3.02 7.98 8.15
CA VAL A 29 3.05 6.58 8.61
C VAL A 29 2.25 6.40 9.89
N ALA A 30 2.28 7.36 10.81
CA ALA A 30 1.48 7.32 12.05
C ALA A 30 -0.03 7.37 11.76
N ASP A 31 -0.47 8.27 10.86
CA ASP A 31 -1.87 8.38 10.44
C ASP A 31 -2.35 7.11 9.71
N LEU A 32 -1.54 6.53 8.82
CA LEU A 32 -1.86 5.25 8.17
C LEU A 32 -1.99 4.10 9.17
N LYS A 33 -1.08 3.99 10.13
CA LYS A 33 -1.15 2.99 11.21
C LYS A 33 -2.38 3.17 12.08
N ALA A 34 -2.77 4.41 12.39
CA ALA A 34 -3.98 4.70 13.15
C ALA A 34 -5.24 4.31 12.37
N ARG A 35 -5.28 4.57 11.06
CA ARG A 35 -6.40 4.19 10.18
C ARG A 35 -6.52 2.68 9.98
N GLN A 36 -5.40 1.96 9.93
CA GLN A 36 -5.39 0.50 9.84
C GLN A 36 -6.02 -0.16 11.07
N LYS A 37 -5.88 0.44 12.26
CA LYS A 37 -6.47 -0.07 13.51
C LYS A 37 -7.98 0.17 13.62
N ARG A 38 -8.58 0.98 12.73
CA ARG A 38 -10.02 1.25 12.75
C ARG A 38 -10.80 0.13 12.03
N PRO A 39 -11.77 -0.51 12.70
CA PRO A 39 -12.61 -1.50 12.05
C PRO A 39 -13.45 -0.84 10.94
N GLY A 40 -13.41 -1.41 9.74
CA GLY A 40 -14.11 -0.89 8.55
C GLY A 40 -13.22 -0.21 7.50
N CYS A 41 -11.97 0.13 7.82
CA CYS A 41 -11.00 0.60 6.83
C CYS A 41 -10.13 -0.56 6.35
N ARG A 42 -10.38 -1.07 5.14
CA ARG A 42 -9.54 -2.12 4.52
C ARG A 42 -8.25 -1.51 3.97
N LEU A 43 -7.34 -1.09 4.87
CA LEU A 43 -5.99 -0.71 4.49
C LEU A 43 -5.15 -1.98 4.30
N VAL A 44 -4.88 -2.34 3.04
CA VAL A 44 -4.09 -3.53 2.69
C VAL A 44 -2.63 -3.12 2.51
N ASP A 45 -1.77 -3.50 3.45
CA ASP A 45 -0.32 -3.46 3.21
C ASP A 45 0.06 -4.61 2.27
N LYS A 46 0.60 -4.28 1.10
CA LYS A 46 1.03 -5.26 0.09
C LYS A 46 2.50 -5.65 0.23
N ARG A 47 3.27 -5.03 1.13
CA ARG A 47 4.70 -5.35 1.32
C ARG A 47 4.89 -6.70 2.02
N GLU A 48 3.98 -7.07 2.92
CA GLU A 48 4.07 -8.34 3.66
C GLU A 48 3.62 -9.56 2.86
N GLN A 49 2.98 -9.38 1.70
CA GLN A 49 2.54 -10.52 0.86
C GLN A 49 3.69 -11.23 0.13
N LYS A 50 4.94 -10.76 0.29
CA LYS A 50 6.14 -11.39 -0.27
C LYS A 50 6.81 -12.45 0.62
N ALA A 51 6.18 -12.89 1.71
CA ALA A 51 6.75 -13.90 2.62
C ALA A 51 6.06 -15.27 2.59
N THR A 52 5.17 -15.53 1.64
CA THR A 52 4.62 -16.87 1.39
C THR A 52 4.71 -17.21 -0.10
N GLY A 53 5.92 -17.05 -0.65
CA GLY A 53 6.37 -17.90 -1.75
C GLY A 53 6.47 -19.31 -1.22
N GLN A 54 5.44 -20.10 -1.49
CA GLN A 54 5.36 -21.54 -1.36
C GLN A 54 6.72 -22.16 -1.80
N PRO A 55 7.41 -22.96 -0.97
CA PRO A 55 8.53 -23.74 -1.47
C PRO A 55 7.95 -24.72 -2.49
N ASP A 56 8.40 -24.63 -3.73
CA ASP A 56 8.13 -25.61 -4.75
C ASP A 56 8.76 -26.94 -4.30
N ALA A 57 7.95 -27.80 -3.69
CA ALA A 57 8.32 -29.19 -3.49
C ALA A 57 8.25 -29.89 -4.86
N SER A 58 9.24 -29.64 -5.71
CA SER A 58 9.50 -30.45 -6.91
C SER A 58 10.08 -31.80 -6.47
N PRO A 59 9.45 -32.96 -6.75
CA PRO A 59 9.87 -34.25 -6.21
C PRO A 59 10.92 -34.98 -7.06
N PHE A 60 11.55 -34.34 -8.04
CA PHE A 60 12.53 -34.99 -8.92
C PHE A 60 13.81 -34.15 -9.07
N GLY A 61 14.69 -34.27 -8.09
CA GLY A 61 16.12 -34.01 -8.25
C GLY A 61 16.78 -35.26 -8.82
N ARG A 62 17.35 -35.14 -10.02
CA ARG A 62 18.10 -36.18 -10.72
C ARG A 62 19.58 -36.11 -10.33
#